data_AF-A0A3C0GVD6-F1
#
_entry.id   AF-A0A3C0GVD6-F1
#
_cell.length_a   1.000
_cell.length_b   1.000
_cell.length_c   1.000
_cell.angle_alpha   90.00
_cell.angle_beta   90.00
_cell.angle_gamma   90.00
#
_symmetry.space_group_name_H-M   'P 1'
#
loop_
_entity.id
_entity.type
_entity.pdbx_description
1 polymer ?
#
loop_
_entity_poly.entity_id
_entity_poly.type
_entity_poly.pdbx_seq_one_letter_code
_entity_poly.pdbx_strand_id
1 'polypeptide(L)'
;PIEMDETGLLYPGQTASAHVIPAEGLEIDPKSLEITGIILDHPFRLAKSEKDALDHIFAPVRAAVKKYGCQRAILVGHNAHFDLGFVNAAVNRVGHKRNPFHPFSVFDTVTMAGIAYGQTVLARAAAAAGLGWDAEEAHSAVYDTEQTAKLFCTIANAWPR
;
A
#
# COMPACT_ATOMS: atom_id res chain seq x y z
N PRO A 1 -1.31 -4.81 7.62
CA PRO A 1 -2.19 -3.75 8.21
C PRO A 1 -1.37 -2.93 9.22
N ILE A 2 -1.77 -1.71 9.56
CA ILE A 2 -1.17 -1.01 10.71
C ILE A 2 -1.79 -1.59 11.98
N GLU A 3 -0.95 -1.95 12.95
CA GLU A 3 -1.34 -2.53 14.22
C GLU A 3 -1.07 -1.52 15.34
N MET A 4 -1.61 -1.78 16.54
CA MET A 4 -1.46 -0.90 17.70
C MET A 4 -1.12 -1.74 18.93
N ASP A 5 -0.13 -1.30 19.71
CA ASP A 5 0.25 -1.96 20.96
C ASP A 5 -0.62 -1.52 22.15
N GLU A 6 -0.37 -2.10 23.32
CA GLU A 6 -1.12 -1.82 24.56
C GLU A 6 -0.96 -0.37 25.06
N THR A 7 0.08 0.34 24.62
CA THR A 7 0.33 1.76 24.95
C THR A 7 -0.28 2.71 23.91
N GLY A 8 -0.94 2.16 22.90
CA GLY A 8 -1.57 2.89 21.81
C GLY A 8 -0.60 3.31 20.70
N LEU A 9 0.66 2.85 20.71
CA LEU A 9 1.61 3.17 19.64
C LEU A 9 1.35 2.30 18.41
N LEU A 10 1.38 2.93 17.24
CA LEU A 10 1.18 2.28 15.96
C LEU A 10 2.48 1.63 15.48
N TYR A 11 2.36 0.45 14.87
CA TYR A 11 3.49 -0.23 14.23
C TYR A 11 3.06 -1.00 12.97
N PRO A 12 3.98 -1.25 12.01
CA PRO A 12 3.68 -2.06 10.84
C PRO A 12 3.35 -3.51 11.23
N GLY A 13 2.18 -4.00 10.82
CA GLY A 13 1.79 -5.40 10.97
C GLY A 13 2.28 -6.28 9.81
N GLN A 14 1.67 -7.46 9.67
CA GLN A 14 2.06 -8.41 8.63
C GLN A 14 1.84 -7.86 7.21
N THR A 15 2.87 -7.98 6.36
CA THR A 15 2.83 -7.67 4.93
C THR A 15 2.08 -8.77 4.16
N ALA A 16 1.26 -8.36 3.20
CA ALA A 16 0.65 -9.24 2.22
C ALA A 16 0.93 -8.69 0.82
N SER A 17 1.28 -9.56 -0.12
CA SER A 17 1.67 -9.16 -1.47
C SER A 17 1.21 -10.17 -2.51
N ALA A 18 1.01 -9.70 -3.74
CA ALA A 18 0.69 -10.56 -4.87
C ALA A 18 1.23 -9.92 -6.16
N HIS A 19 1.81 -10.74 -7.02
CA HIS A 19 1.96 -10.36 -8.42
C HIS A 19 0.63 -10.56 -9.13
N VAL A 20 0.28 -9.66 -10.04
CA VAL A 20 -1.03 -9.65 -10.69
C VAL A 20 -0.87 -9.83 -12.20
N ILE A 21 -1.65 -10.74 -12.79
CA ILE A 21 -1.76 -10.89 -14.24
C ILE A 21 -2.44 -9.62 -14.77
N PRO A 22 -1.87 -8.93 -15.78
CA PRO A 22 -2.53 -7.78 -16.38
C PRO A 22 -3.96 -8.13 -16.84
N ALA A 23 -4.90 -7.22 -16.60
CA ALA A 23 -6.27 -7.43 -17.04
C ALA A 23 -6.34 -7.46 -18.57
N GLU A 24 -7.15 -8.37 -19.11
CA GLU A 24 -7.32 -8.51 -20.55
C GLU A 24 -7.84 -7.21 -21.18
N GLY A 25 -7.29 -6.85 -22.35
CA GLY A 25 -7.70 -5.67 -23.11
C GLY A 25 -7.21 -4.33 -22.57
N LEU A 26 -6.40 -4.30 -21.49
CA LEU A 26 -5.77 -3.08 -21.02
C LEU A 26 -4.39 -2.88 -21.65
N GLU A 27 -4.07 -1.61 -21.90
CA GLU A 27 -2.74 -1.20 -22.35
C GLU A 27 -1.73 -1.30 -21.21
N ILE A 28 -0.52 -1.75 -21.55
CA ILE A 28 0.62 -1.78 -20.64
C ILE A 28 1.65 -0.81 -21.20
N ASP A 29 1.90 0.28 -20.48
CA ASP A 29 2.92 1.26 -20.87
C ASP A 29 4.32 0.64 -20.71
N PRO A 30 5.10 0.49 -21.78
CA PRO A 30 6.46 -0.03 -21.70
C PRO A 30 7.36 0.74 -20.73
N LYS A 31 7.18 2.05 -20.60
CA LYS A 31 7.97 2.87 -19.66
C LYS A 31 7.72 2.49 -18.20
N SER A 32 6.50 2.08 -17.89
CA SER A 32 6.15 1.59 -16.55
C SER A 32 6.87 0.27 -16.25
N LEU A 33 7.06 -0.61 -17.24
CA LEU A 33 7.83 -1.85 -17.08
C LEU A 33 9.33 -1.57 -16.94
N GLU A 34 9.86 -0.60 -17.68
CA GLU A 34 11.26 -0.16 -17.53
C GLU A 34 11.56 0.36 -16.13
N ILE A 35 10.65 1.16 -15.55
CA ILE A 35 10.80 1.71 -14.19
C ILE A 35 10.67 0.61 -13.13
N THR A 36 9.70 -0.29 -13.27
CA THR A 36 9.41 -1.31 -12.24
C THR A 36 10.25 -2.58 -12.36
N GLY A 37 10.90 -2.80 -13.51
CA GLY A 37 11.63 -4.04 -13.80
C GLY A 37 10.74 -5.29 -13.91
N ILE A 38 9.41 -5.12 -14.02
CA ILE A 38 8.48 -6.25 -14.07
C ILE A 38 8.62 -6.99 -15.40
N ILE A 39 8.95 -8.28 -15.33
CA ILE A 39 8.93 -9.21 -16.46
C ILE A 39 7.63 -10.02 -16.38
N LEU A 40 6.68 -9.74 -17.28
CA LEU A 40 5.31 -10.25 -17.19
C LEU A 40 5.21 -11.78 -17.32
N ASP A 41 6.02 -12.37 -18.19
CA ASP A 41 6.06 -13.78 -18.55
C ASP A 41 7.10 -14.59 -17.76
N HIS A 42 7.72 -13.98 -16.75
CA HIS A 42 8.71 -14.67 -15.93
C HIS A 42 8.08 -15.89 -15.22
N PRO A 43 8.63 -17.11 -15.38
CA PRO A 43 7.98 -18.36 -14.96
C PRO A 43 7.78 -18.45 -13.44
N PHE A 44 8.62 -17.76 -12.66
CA PHE A 44 8.52 -17.72 -11.20
C PHE A 44 7.80 -16.47 -10.65
N ARG A 45 7.17 -15.67 -11.51
CA ARG A 45 6.37 -14.51 -11.06
C ARG A 45 5.15 -14.95 -10.25
N LEU A 46 4.66 -16.17 -10.47
CA LEU A 46 3.53 -16.77 -9.74
C LEU A 46 2.33 -15.82 -9.63
N ALA A 47 2.06 -15.09 -10.72
CA ALA A 47 1.06 -14.05 -10.76
C ALA A 47 -0.35 -14.63 -10.64
N LYS A 48 -1.23 -13.89 -9.96
CA LYS A 48 -2.62 -14.24 -9.72
C LYS A 48 -3.54 -13.46 -10.65
N SER A 49 -4.72 -13.98 -10.93
CA SER A 49 -5.80 -13.18 -11.51
C SER A 49 -6.10 -11.99 -10.60
N GLU A 50 -6.62 -10.89 -11.14
CA GLU A 50 -6.98 -9.71 -10.32
C GLU A 50 -7.90 -10.09 -9.15
N LYS A 51 -8.89 -10.96 -9.40
CA LYS A 51 -9.82 -11.41 -8.38
C LYS A 51 -9.12 -12.18 -7.27
N ASP A 52 -8.25 -13.12 -7.61
CA ASP A 52 -7.52 -13.93 -6.62
C ASP A 52 -6.49 -13.10 -5.85
N ALA A 53 -5.86 -12.11 -6.50
CA ALA A 53 -4.98 -11.15 -5.85
C ALA A 53 -5.76 -10.28 -4.84
N LEU A 54 -6.93 -9.75 -5.23
CA LEU A 54 -7.79 -8.98 -4.33
C LEU A 54 -8.27 -9.83 -3.16
N ASP A 55 -8.70 -11.07 -3.38
CA ASP A 55 -9.10 -11.97 -2.31
C ASP A 55 -7.95 -12.26 -1.34
N HIS A 56 -6.74 -12.46 -1.86
CA HIS A 56 -5.53 -12.66 -1.07
C HIS A 56 -5.19 -11.45 -0.20
N ILE A 57 -5.23 -10.23 -0.77
CA ILE A 57 -4.91 -8.98 -0.04
C ILE A 57 -6.04 -8.57 0.91
N PHE A 58 -7.31 -8.75 0.53
CA PHE A 58 -8.44 -8.34 1.36
C PHE A 58 -8.66 -9.28 2.55
N ALA A 59 -8.21 -10.53 2.51
CA ALA A 59 -8.31 -11.46 3.62
C ALA A 59 -7.66 -10.94 4.93
N PRO A 60 -6.36 -10.57 4.97
CA PRO A 60 -5.74 -10.02 6.18
C PRO A 60 -6.33 -8.66 6.57
N VAL A 61 -6.76 -7.83 5.61
CA VAL A 61 -7.42 -6.55 5.90
C VAL A 61 -8.75 -6.78 6.65
N ARG A 62 -9.59 -7.70 6.18
CA ARG A 62 -10.85 -8.05 6.85
C ARG A 62 -10.61 -8.67 8.22
N ALA A 63 -9.57 -9.49 8.36
CA ALA A 63 -9.18 -10.06 9.65
C ALA A 63 -8.80 -8.96 10.65
N ALA A 64 -8.01 -7.96 10.24
CA ALA A 64 -7.65 -6.82 11.07
C ALA A 64 -8.87 -5.95 11.43
N VAL A 65 -9.73 -5.63 10.47
CA VAL A 65 -10.99 -4.89 10.71
C VAL A 65 -11.83 -5.58 11.79
N LYS A 66 -11.97 -6.92 11.70
CA LYS A 66 -12.68 -7.70 12.72
C LYS A 66 -11.96 -7.71 14.07
N LYS A 67 -10.64 -7.92 14.08
CA LYS A 67 -9.80 -7.95 15.29
C LYS A 67 -9.94 -6.67 16.12
N TYR A 68 -9.96 -5.52 15.46
CA TYR A 68 -10.01 -4.21 16.10
C TYR A 68 -11.41 -3.63 16.25
N GLY A 69 -12.47 -4.38 15.91
CA GLY A 69 -13.85 -3.90 16.00
C GLY A 69 -14.16 -2.71 15.08
N CYS A 70 -13.36 -2.51 14.03
CA CYS A 70 -13.58 -1.44 13.06
C CYS A 70 -14.72 -1.81 12.10
N GLN A 71 -15.38 -0.80 11.53
CA GLN A 71 -16.42 -1.02 10.51
C GLN A 71 -15.82 -1.17 9.09
N ARG A 72 -14.70 -0.48 8.81
CA ARG A 72 -14.09 -0.41 7.49
C ARG A 72 -12.59 -0.11 7.60
N ALA A 73 -11.82 -0.47 6.57
CA ALA A 73 -10.41 -0.08 6.45
C ALA A 73 -10.27 1.25 5.68
N ILE A 74 -9.26 2.06 6.02
CA ILE A 74 -8.84 3.23 5.25
C ILE A 74 -7.46 2.91 4.66
N LEU A 75 -7.28 3.17 3.37
CA LEU A 75 -6.00 2.95 2.71
C LEU A 75 -5.00 4.01 3.14
N VAL A 76 -3.81 3.58 3.54
CA VAL A 76 -2.63 4.43 3.75
C VAL A 76 -1.71 4.23 2.56
N GLY A 77 -1.24 5.31 1.93
CA GLY A 77 -0.36 5.27 0.76
C GLY A 77 0.45 6.55 0.61
N HIS A 78 1.34 6.60 -0.38
CA HIS A 78 2.14 7.80 -0.70
C HIS A 78 1.70 8.31 -2.08
N ASN A 79 0.94 9.41 -2.12
CA ASN A 79 0.01 9.74 -3.21
C ASN A 79 -1.17 8.76 -3.26
N ALA A 80 -1.73 8.46 -2.08
CA ALA A 80 -2.64 7.33 -1.84
C ALA A 80 -3.88 7.22 -2.76
N HIS A 81 -4.33 8.33 -3.36
CA HIS A 81 -5.42 8.31 -4.33
C HIS A 81 -5.06 7.56 -5.63
N PHE A 82 -3.79 7.54 -6.01
CA PHE A 82 -3.29 6.73 -7.12
C PHE A 82 -3.57 5.24 -6.83
N ASP A 83 -3.08 4.74 -5.69
CA ASP A 83 -3.24 3.35 -5.28
C ASP A 83 -4.72 2.96 -5.12
N LEU A 84 -5.49 3.79 -4.41
CA LEU A 84 -6.92 3.54 -4.21
C LEU A 84 -7.68 3.51 -5.54
N GLY A 85 -7.32 4.37 -6.50
CA GLY A 85 -7.87 4.39 -7.85
C GLY A 85 -7.69 3.05 -8.56
N PHE A 86 -6.47 2.50 -8.55
CA PHE A 86 -6.18 1.20 -9.15
C PHE A 86 -6.89 0.04 -8.44
N VAL A 87 -6.93 0.04 -7.11
CA VAL A 87 -7.67 -0.96 -6.33
C VAL A 87 -9.17 -0.93 -6.67
N ASN A 88 -9.78 0.25 -6.72
CA ASN A 88 -11.18 0.41 -7.07
C ASN A 88 -11.47 -0.01 -8.52
N ALA A 89 -10.58 0.32 -9.46
CA ALA A 89 -10.72 -0.09 -10.85
C ALA A 89 -10.67 -1.62 -11.01
N ALA A 90 -9.73 -2.29 -10.33
CA ALA A 90 -9.64 -3.75 -10.32
C ALA A 90 -10.89 -4.38 -9.68
N VAL A 91 -11.35 -3.85 -8.54
CA VAL A 91 -12.60 -4.28 -7.89
C VAL A 91 -13.80 -4.19 -8.83
N ASN A 92 -13.91 -3.09 -9.59
CA ASN A 92 -14.99 -2.88 -10.54
C ASN A 92 -14.91 -3.85 -11.73
N ARG A 93 -13.71 -4.02 -12.33
CA ARG A 93 -13.50 -4.96 -13.46
C ARG A 93 -13.93 -6.38 -13.13
N VAL A 94 -13.59 -6.87 -11.94
CA VAL A 94 -13.90 -8.26 -11.53
C VAL A 94 -15.22 -8.40 -10.78
N GLY A 95 -15.98 -7.30 -10.59
CA GLY A 95 -17.24 -7.31 -9.85
C GLY A 95 -17.10 -7.75 -8.39
N HIS A 96 -16.00 -7.40 -7.72
CA HIS A 96 -15.71 -7.89 -6.37
C HIS A 96 -16.63 -7.26 -5.31
N LYS A 97 -17.56 -8.04 -4.75
CA LYS A 97 -18.62 -7.54 -3.85
C LYS A 97 -18.17 -7.12 -2.44
N ARG A 98 -17.00 -7.58 -1.97
CA ARG A 98 -16.57 -7.43 -0.56
C ARG A 98 -15.28 -6.62 -0.40
N ASN A 99 -15.24 -5.41 -0.98
CA ASN A 99 -14.13 -4.48 -0.79
C ASN A 99 -14.13 -3.93 0.66
N PRO A 100 -13.10 -4.22 1.48
CA PRO A 100 -13.05 -3.76 2.87
C PRO A 100 -12.64 -2.29 3.01
N PHE A 101 -12.11 -1.68 1.95
CA PHE A 101 -11.63 -0.30 1.98
C PHE A 101 -12.78 0.70 1.85
N HIS A 102 -12.59 1.86 2.46
CA HIS A 102 -13.40 3.04 2.25
C HIS A 102 -13.25 3.52 0.78
N PRO A 103 -14.33 3.91 0.09
CA PRO A 103 -14.31 4.05 -1.36
C PRO A 103 -13.58 5.30 -1.88
N PHE A 104 -13.39 6.32 -1.03
CA PHE A 104 -12.75 7.58 -1.43
C PHE A 104 -11.74 8.12 -0.40
N SER A 105 -12.04 8.05 0.90
CA SER A 105 -11.09 8.48 1.93
C SER A 105 -9.82 7.63 1.99
N VAL A 106 -8.68 8.31 2.13
CA VAL A 106 -7.34 7.76 2.30
C VAL A 106 -6.59 8.53 3.39
N PHE A 107 -5.55 7.93 3.94
CA PHE A 107 -4.49 8.68 4.63
C PHE A 107 -3.27 8.77 3.71
N ASP A 108 -2.99 9.98 3.24
CA ASP A 108 -1.89 10.23 2.33
C ASP A 108 -0.63 10.66 3.08
N THR A 109 0.38 9.80 3.02
CA THR A 109 1.67 10.06 3.67
C THR A 109 2.47 11.17 3.01
N VAL A 110 2.14 11.59 1.78
CA VAL A 110 2.72 12.81 1.17
C VAL A 110 2.33 14.04 1.98
N THR A 111 1.05 14.19 2.30
CA THR A 111 0.56 15.31 3.12
C THR A 111 1.15 15.25 4.52
N MET A 112 1.15 14.07 5.13
CA MET A 112 1.70 13.89 6.48
C MET A 112 3.20 14.20 6.54
N ALA A 113 3.99 13.69 5.60
CA ALA A 113 5.44 13.95 5.53
C ALA A 113 5.75 15.40 5.14
N GLY A 114 4.91 16.04 4.33
CA GLY A 114 5.02 17.47 4.04
C GLY A 114 4.90 18.32 5.30
N ILE A 115 3.98 17.97 6.21
CA ILE A 115 3.81 18.65 7.50
C ILE A 115 4.95 18.30 8.47
N ALA A 116 5.26 17.01 8.62
CA ALA A 116 6.20 16.54 9.65
C ALA A 116 7.67 16.84 9.30
N TYR A 117 8.04 16.76 8.03
CA TYR A 117 9.43 16.78 7.58
C TYR A 117 9.70 17.76 6.43
N GLY A 118 8.68 18.43 5.90
CA GLY A 118 8.83 19.29 4.71
C GLY A 118 9.21 18.52 3.44
N GLN A 119 8.90 17.21 3.38
CA GLN A 119 9.26 16.33 2.25
C GLN A 119 8.03 15.67 1.65
N THR A 120 7.95 15.65 0.32
CA THR A 120 6.86 15.02 -0.44
C THR A 120 7.30 13.81 -1.27
N VAL A 121 8.60 13.53 -1.32
CA VAL A 121 9.17 12.36 -1.99
C VAL A 121 9.43 11.29 -0.93
N LEU A 122 8.87 10.09 -1.11
CA LEU A 122 8.94 9.00 -0.12
C LEU A 122 10.35 8.75 0.39
N ALA A 123 11.33 8.63 -0.51
CA ALA A 123 12.73 8.42 -0.15
C ALA A 123 13.30 9.53 0.75
N ARG A 124 12.97 10.80 0.46
CA ARG A 124 13.43 11.94 1.25
C ARG A 124 12.70 12.02 2.59
N ALA A 125 11.41 11.70 2.62
CA ALA A 125 10.62 11.64 3.84
C ALA A 125 11.12 10.53 4.77
N ALA A 126 11.40 9.33 4.24
CA ALA A 126 11.96 8.21 5.00
C ALA A 126 13.34 8.55 5.57
N ALA A 127 14.22 9.17 4.77
CA ALA A 127 15.51 9.64 5.23
C ALA A 127 15.39 10.71 6.34
N ALA A 128 14.50 11.70 6.17
CA ALA A 128 14.25 12.74 7.18
C ALA A 128 13.64 12.18 8.48
N ALA A 129 12.88 11.08 8.38
CA ALA A 129 12.34 10.34 9.52
C ALA A 129 13.37 9.40 10.18
N GLY A 130 14.60 9.31 9.66
CA GLY A 130 15.64 8.42 10.18
C GLY A 130 15.42 6.92 9.87
N LEU A 131 14.56 6.59 8.90
CA LEU A 131 14.22 5.20 8.54
C LEU A 131 15.19 4.56 7.53
N GLY A 132 16.05 5.37 6.91
CA GLY A 132 16.89 4.96 5.80
C GLY A 132 16.10 4.79 4.49
N TRP A 133 16.83 4.62 3.39
CA TRP A 133 16.25 4.33 2.07
C TRP A 133 17.27 3.57 1.23
N ASP A 134 16.82 2.49 0.60
CA ASP A 134 17.58 1.74 -0.39
C ASP A 134 17.00 2.02 -1.78
N ALA A 135 17.82 2.58 -2.65
CA ALA A 135 17.41 2.91 -4.00
C ALA A 135 17.34 1.68 -4.91
N GLU A 136 18.04 0.59 -4.58
CA GLU A 136 18.02 -0.64 -5.38
C GLU A 136 16.74 -1.45 -5.16
N GLU A 137 16.13 -1.35 -3.97
CA GLU A 137 14.84 -1.98 -3.67
C GLU A 137 13.63 -1.09 -4.00
N ALA A 138 13.87 0.18 -4.38
CA ALA A 138 12.83 1.10 -4.78
C ALA A 138 12.04 0.54 -5.98
N HIS A 139 10.74 0.87 -6.06
CA HIS A 139 9.80 0.36 -7.06
C HIS A 139 9.36 -1.10 -6.87
N SER A 140 9.89 -1.80 -5.86
CA SER A 140 9.22 -2.97 -5.29
C SER A 140 8.01 -2.51 -4.47
N ALA A 141 6.83 -2.96 -4.85
CA ALA A 141 5.60 -2.65 -4.12
C ALA A 141 5.66 -3.07 -2.64
N VAL A 142 6.40 -4.15 -2.33
CA VAL A 142 6.60 -4.60 -0.95
C VAL A 142 7.45 -3.60 -0.17
N TYR A 143 8.60 -3.22 -0.71
CA TYR A 143 9.52 -2.29 -0.06
C TYR A 143 8.86 -0.92 0.16
N ASP A 144 8.23 -0.37 -0.87
CA ASP A 144 7.55 0.92 -0.80
C ASP A 144 6.40 0.87 0.22
N THR A 145 5.66 -0.24 0.31
CA THR A 145 4.60 -0.44 1.32
C THR A 145 5.18 -0.48 2.74
N GLU A 146 6.28 -1.21 2.96
CA GLU A 146 6.90 -1.32 4.27
C GLU A 146 7.51 0.01 4.75
N GLN A 147 8.18 0.74 3.85
CA GLN A 147 8.69 2.08 4.15
C GLN A 147 7.56 3.07 4.42
N THR A 148 6.49 3.05 3.61
CA THR A 148 5.30 3.89 3.82
C THR A 148 4.63 3.59 5.15
N ALA A 149 4.51 2.31 5.54
CA ALA A 149 3.94 1.92 6.82
C ALA A 149 4.79 2.40 8.00
N LYS A 150 6.12 2.23 7.93
CA LYS A 150 7.05 2.76 8.93
C LYS A 150 6.94 4.28 9.05
N LEU A 151 6.94 4.99 7.92
CA LEU A 151 6.80 6.45 7.88
C LEU A 151 5.49 6.92 8.52
N PHE A 152 4.37 6.28 8.16
CA PHE A 152 3.06 6.57 8.74
C PHE A 152 3.07 6.40 10.26
N CYS A 153 3.57 5.27 10.76
CA CYS A 153 3.65 4.98 12.20
C CYS A 153 4.55 5.99 12.92
N THR A 154 5.72 6.32 12.37
CA THR A 154 6.64 7.31 12.96
C THR A 154 5.97 8.68 13.10
N ILE A 155 5.31 9.17 12.05
CA ILE A 155 4.63 10.47 12.09
C ILE A 155 3.45 10.44 13.06
N ALA A 156 2.60 9.41 13.00
CA ALA A 156 1.42 9.30 13.83
C ALA A 156 1.77 9.18 15.32
N ASN A 157 2.82 8.44 15.66
CA ASN A 157 3.28 8.27 17.05
C ASN A 157 3.95 9.53 17.62
N ALA A 158 4.53 10.38 16.77
CA ALA A 158 5.13 11.64 17.18
C ALA A 158 4.09 12.76 17.40
N TRP A 159 2.85 12.57 16.95
CA TRP A 159 1.81 13.58 17.09
C TRP A 159 1.35 13.70 18.56
N PRO A 160 1.24 14.92 19.12
CA PRO A 160 0.76 15.11 20.49
C PRO A 160 -0.64 14.50 20.68
N ARG A 161 -0.83 13.81 21.81
CA ARG A 161 -2.13 13.23 22.21
C ARG A 161 -2.87 14.16 23.14
#